data_AF-A0A935PKB1-F1
#
_entry.id   AF-A0A935PKB1-F1
#
_cell.length_a   1.000
_cell.length_b   1.000
_cell.length_c   1.000
_cell.angle_alpha   90.00
_cell.angle_beta   90.00
_cell.angle_gamma   90.00
#
_symmetry.space_group_name_H-M   'P 1'
#
loop_
_entity.id
_entity.type
_entity.pdbx_description
1 polymer ?
#
loop_
_entity_poly.entity_id
_entity_poly.type
_entity_poly.pdbx_seq_one_letter_code
_entity_poly.pdbx_strand_id
1 'polypeptide(L)'
;MSDTSTAWFTARTEGAPARLVAASAEWLHGSAGTTVGDQLTDAGQQALAAAIAAGATRDAALDLLAADALITLALLAEAERDPMALRERAVAIRTAVTSA
;
A
#
# COMPACT_ATOMS: atom_id res chain seq x y z
N MET A 1 11.14 -1.13 -13.32
CA MET A 1 10.00 -0.22 -13.03
C MET A 1 9.85 0.08 -11.53
N SER A 2 10.48 -0.66 -10.63
CA SER A 2 10.40 -0.41 -9.17
C SER A 2 11.04 0.92 -8.70
N ASP A 3 11.97 1.50 -9.49
CA ASP A 3 12.63 2.77 -9.13
C ASP A 3 11.66 3.95 -9.04
N THR A 4 10.67 4.02 -9.93
CA THR A 4 9.69 5.13 -9.95
C THR A 4 8.77 5.09 -8.73
N SER A 5 8.26 3.92 -8.37
CA SER A 5 7.37 3.75 -7.22
C SER A 5 8.12 3.97 -5.91
N THR A 6 9.38 3.51 -5.81
CA THR A 6 10.23 3.76 -4.64
C THR A 6 10.50 5.25 -4.47
N ALA A 7 10.87 5.96 -5.53
CA ALA A 7 11.11 7.41 -5.47
C ALA A 7 9.84 8.19 -5.11
N TRP A 8 8.69 7.83 -5.69
CA TRP A 8 7.41 8.45 -5.35
C TRP A 8 7.03 8.19 -3.88
N PHE A 9 7.19 6.94 -3.41
CA PHE A 9 6.93 6.57 -2.03
C PHE A 9 7.84 7.33 -1.06
N THR A 10 9.14 7.42 -1.34
CA THR A 10 10.09 8.19 -0.51
C THR A 10 9.68 9.65 -0.41
N ALA A 11 9.31 10.28 -1.53
CA ALA A 11 8.85 11.67 -1.51
C ALA A 11 7.57 11.87 -0.70
N ARG A 12 6.65 10.89 -0.68
CA ARG A 12 5.36 11.00 0.03
C ARG A 12 5.36 10.48 1.46
N THR A 13 6.49 9.95 1.91
CA THR A 13 6.70 9.48 3.29
C THR A 13 7.75 10.30 4.03
N GLU A 14 8.19 11.42 3.46
CA GLU A 14 9.09 12.35 4.14
C GLU A 14 8.48 12.82 5.46
N GLY A 15 9.25 12.67 6.56
CA GLY A 15 8.81 13.03 7.91
C GLY A 15 7.89 12.02 8.59
N ALA A 16 7.50 10.92 7.92
CA ALA A 16 6.73 9.85 8.55
C ALA A 16 7.58 9.01 9.53
N PRO A 17 6.95 8.31 10.50
CA PRO A 17 7.67 7.47 11.45
C PRO A 17 8.54 6.41 10.77
N ALA A 18 9.85 6.45 11.00
CA ALA A 18 10.83 5.62 10.27
C ALA A 18 10.52 4.11 10.28
N ARG A 19 10.00 3.58 11.40
CA ARG A 19 9.63 2.16 11.50
C ARG A 19 8.47 1.78 10.59
N LEU A 20 7.49 2.67 10.42
CA LEU A 20 6.36 2.43 9.51
C LEU A 20 6.82 2.55 8.05
N VAL A 21 7.67 3.54 7.75
CA VAL A 21 8.26 3.70 6.41
C VAL A 21 9.04 2.45 6.00
N ALA A 22 9.87 1.91 6.90
CA ALA A 22 10.63 0.69 6.64
C ALA A 22 9.70 -0.51 6.39
N ALA A 23 8.70 -0.73 7.26
CA ALA A 23 7.75 -1.83 7.09
C ALA A 23 6.97 -1.73 5.77
N SER A 24 6.45 -0.55 5.42
CA SER A 24 5.76 -0.34 4.15
C SER A 24 6.68 -0.53 2.94
N ALA A 25 7.96 -0.15 3.03
CA ALA A 25 8.93 -0.34 1.95
C ALA A 25 9.28 -1.81 1.72
N GLU A 26 9.31 -2.65 2.77
CA GLU A 26 9.51 -4.09 2.65
C GLU A 26 8.42 -4.74 1.79
N TRP A 27 7.15 -4.40 2.05
CA TRP A 27 6.01 -4.88 1.26
C TRP A 27 6.04 -4.35 -0.19
N LEU A 28 6.47 -3.10 -0.39
CA LEU A 28 6.58 -2.50 -1.72
C LEU A 28 7.68 -3.16 -2.57
N HIS A 29 8.76 -3.66 -1.96
CA HIS A 29 9.85 -4.28 -2.70
C HIS A 29 9.44 -5.57 -3.41
N GLY A 30 8.49 -6.31 -2.84
CA GLY A 30 7.97 -7.58 -3.39
C GLY A 30 6.73 -7.44 -4.26
N SER A 31 6.21 -6.22 -4.46
CA SER A 31 4.90 -6.04 -5.08
C SER A 31 4.92 -5.99 -6.60
N ALA A 32 3.84 -6.49 -7.20
CA ALA A 32 3.61 -6.49 -8.63
C ALA A 32 2.72 -5.32 -9.05
N GLY A 33 2.92 -4.81 -10.27
CA GLY A 33 2.05 -3.77 -10.82
C GLY A 33 2.73 -2.94 -11.91
N THR A 34 1.91 -2.36 -12.78
CA THR A 34 2.38 -1.52 -13.90
C THR A 34 2.41 -0.04 -13.53
N THR A 35 1.62 0.39 -12.55
CA THR A 35 1.62 1.77 -12.04
C THR A 35 2.04 1.83 -10.57
N VAL A 36 2.40 3.03 -10.10
CA VAL A 36 2.68 3.28 -8.67
C VAL A 36 1.47 2.87 -7.81
N GLY A 37 0.26 3.24 -8.24
CA GLY A 37 -0.98 2.88 -7.54
C GLY A 37 -1.21 1.36 -7.50
N ASP A 38 -0.88 0.63 -8.56
CA ASP A 38 -1.00 -0.85 -8.57
C ASP A 38 -0.01 -1.50 -7.61
N GLN A 39 1.26 -1.10 -7.64
CA GLN A 39 2.29 -1.66 -6.76
C GLN A 39 2.01 -1.37 -5.28
N LEU A 40 1.49 -0.19 -4.96
CA LEU A 40 1.07 0.16 -3.60
C LEU A 40 -0.18 -0.62 -3.18
N THR A 41 -1.13 -0.82 -4.10
CA THR A 41 -2.33 -1.63 -3.85
C THR A 41 -1.95 -3.07 -3.51
N ASP A 42 -1.11 -3.67 -4.35
CA ASP A 42 -0.65 -5.05 -4.19
C ASP A 42 0.15 -5.22 -2.89
N ALA A 43 1.10 -4.33 -2.62
CA ALA A 43 1.85 -4.33 -1.36
C ALA A 43 0.94 -4.24 -0.13
N GLY A 44 -0.06 -3.34 -0.16
CA GLY A 44 -1.01 -3.16 0.93
C GLY A 44 -1.90 -4.39 1.13
N GLN A 45 -2.31 -5.06 0.06
CA GLN A 45 -3.08 -6.31 0.13
C GLN A 45 -2.27 -7.47 0.70
N GLN A 46 -1.01 -7.61 0.30
CA GLN A 46 -0.11 -8.62 0.85
C GLN A 46 0.13 -8.40 2.37
N ALA A 47 0.38 -7.15 2.78
CA ALA A 47 0.55 -6.79 4.18
C ALA A 47 -0.71 -7.08 5.02
N LEU A 48 -1.91 -6.76 4.48
CA LEU A 48 -3.18 -7.04 5.14
C LEU A 48 -3.40 -8.55 5.32
N ALA A 49 -3.14 -9.34 4.27
CA ALA A 49 -3.27 -10.79 4.32
C ALA A 49 -2.33 -11.40 5.38
N ALA A 50 -1.08 -10.93 5.44
CA ALA A 50 -0.12 -11.36 6.45
C ALA A 50 -0.56 -11.00 7.88
N ALA A 51 -1.05 -9.77 8.09
CA ALA A 51 -1.55 -9.31 9.39
C ALA A 51 -2.75 -10.15 9.87
N ILE A 52 -3.68 -10.49 8.97
CA ILE A 52 -4.83 -11.35 9.27
C ILE A 52 -4.36 -12.77 9.66
N ALA A 53 -3.41 -13.34 8.92
CA ALA A 53 -2.90 -14.68 9.16
C ALA A 53 -2.11 -14.80 10.48
N ALA A 54 -1.37 -13.76 10.86
CA ALA A 54 -0.51 -13.75 12.04
C ALA A 54 -1.27 -13.58 13.38
N GLY A 55 -2.55 -13.17 13.35
CA GLY A 55 -3.36 -12.95 14.55
C GLY A 55 -2.93 -11.72 15.36
N ALA A 56 -3.35 -11.62 16.64
CA ALA A 56 -3.17 -10.41 17.46
C ALA A 56 -1.76 -10.27 18.05
N THR A 57 -0.74 -10.15 17.20
CA THR A 57 0.66 -9.89 17.59
C THR A 57 1.05 -8.44 17.32
N ARG A 58 2.15 -7.98 17.93
CA ARG A 58 2.69 -6.63 17.67
C ARG A 58 3.12 -6.46 16.21
N ASP A 59 3.70 -7.49 15.63
CA ASP A 59 4.18 -7.44 14.25
C ASP A 59 2.98 -7.40 13.28
N ALA A 60 1.93 -8.18 13.55
CA ALA A 60 0.67 -8.07 12.81
C ALA A 60 0.02 -6.67 12.91
N ALA A 61 0.14 -5.99 14.06
CA ALA A 61 -0.34 -4.62 14.18
C ALA A 61 0.48 -3.63 13.33
N LEU A 62 1.79 -3.85 13.20
CA LEU A 62 2.63 -3.05 12.32
C LEU A 62 2.33 -3.33 10.84
N ASP A 63 2.11 -4.59 10.47
CA ASP A 63 1.71 -4.97 9.11
C ASP A 63 0.34 -4.40 8.75
N LEU A 64 -0.61 -4.36 9.69
CA LEU A 64 -1.89 -3.71 9.48
C LEU A 64 -1.77 -2.20 9.26
N LEU A 65 -0.88 -1.53 10.01
CA LEU A 65 -0.57 -0.11 9.79
C LEU A 65 0.13 0.12 8.44
N ALA A 66 1.03 -0.78 8.05
CA ALA A 66 1.70 -0.73 6.76
C ALA A 66 0.68 -0.90 5.62
N ALA A 67 -0.27 -1.84 5.76
CA ALA A 67 -1.35 -2.06 4.81
C ALA A 67 -2.23 -0.81 4.64
N ASP A 68 -2.67 -0.19 5.74
CA ASP A 68 -3.47 1.03 5.73
C ASP A 68 -2.73 2.19 5.03
N ALA A 69 -1.45 2.39 5.35
CA ALA A 69 -0.62 3.40 4.73
C ALA A 69 -0.45 3.17 3.22
N LEU A 70 -0.16 1.93 2.81
CA LEU A 70 0.04 1.58 1.40
C LEU A 70 -1.24 1.74 0.58
N ILE A 71 -2.40 1.32 1.11
CA ILE A 71 -3.70 1.52 0.45
C ILE A 71 -4.02 3.01 0.35
N THR A 72 -3.78 3.78 1.41
CA THR A 72 -3.98 5.25 1.40
C THR A 72 -3.11 5.92 0.35
N LEU A 73 -1.84 5.53 0.26
CA LEU A 73 -0.90 6.04 -0.74
C LEU A 73 -1.29 5.61 -2.16
N ALA A 74 -1.85 4.41 -2.36
CA ALA A 74 -2.37 3.98 -3.65
C ALA A 74 -3.53 4.87 -4.11
N LEU A 75 -4.44 5.23 -3.20
CA LEU A 75 -5.52 6.16 -3.45
C LEU A 75 -5.01 7.57 -3.73
N LEU A 76 -3.98 8.03 -3.02
CA LEU A 76 -3.33 9.31 -3.31
C LEU A 76 -2.69 9.32 -4.70
N ALA A 77 -1.93 8.28 -5.05
CA ALA A 77 -1.30 8.17 -6.37
C ALA A 77 -2.34 8.19 -7.50
N GLU A 78 -3.50 7.58 -7.28
CA GLU A 78 -4.62 7.64 -8.22
C GLU A 78 -5.24 9.05 -8.27
N ALA A 79 -5.48 9.67 -7.12
CA ALA A 79 -6.03 11.03 -7.07
C ALA A 79 -5.13 12.06 -7.76
N GLU A 80 -3.81 11.89 -7.70
CA GLU A 80 -2.85 12.75 -8.39
C GLU A 80 -2.83 12.52 -9.90
N ARG A 81 -3.12 11.30 -10.35
CA ARG A 81 -3.14 10.91 -11.76
C ARG A 81 -4.46 11.27 -12.44
N ASP A 82 -5.57 10.88 -11.82
CA ASP A 82 -6.93 11.05 -12.29
C ASP A 82 -7.93 11.09 -11.11
N PRO A 83 -8.25 12.28 -10.60
CA PRO A 83 -9.20 12.43 -9.49
C PRO A 83 -10.59 11.84 -9.78
N MET A 84 -11.02 11.78 -11.05
CA MET A 84 -12.35 11.30 -11.40
C MET A 84 -12.44 9.77 -11.31
N ALA A 85 -11.33 9.08 -11.57
CA ALA A 85 -11.22 7.63 -11.45
C ALA A 85 -11.06 7.13 -9.99
N LEU A 86 -10.78 8.02 -9.03
CA LEU A 86 -10.52 7.65 -7.62
C LEU A 86 -11.63 6.79 -7.02
N ARG A 87 -12.90 7.12 -7.28
CA ARG A 87 -14.03 6.35 -6.74
C ARG A 87 -14.02 4.92 -7.27
N GLU A 88 -13.82 4.75 -8.57
CA GLU A 88 -13.78 3.44 -9.21
C GLU A 88 -12.61 2.62 -8.68
N ARG A 89 -11.45 3.25 -8.52
CA ARG A 89 -10.28 2.61 -7.93
C ARG A 89 -10.51 2.17 -6.49
N ALA A 90 -11.09 3.01 -5.65
CA ALA A 90 -11.42 2.66 -4.27
C ALA A 90 -12.40 1.48 -4.18
N VAL A 91 -13.39 1.43 -5.07
CA VAL A 91 -14.32 0.30 -5.17
C VAL A 91 -13.58 -0.98 -5.56
N ALA A 92 -12.71 -0.92 -6.56
CA ALA A 92 -11.93 -2.07 -7.02
C ALA A 92 -11.02 -2.65 -5.91
N ILE A 93 -10.32 -1.78 -5.17
CA ILE A 93 -9.46 -2.19 -4.05
C ILE A 93 -10.29 -2.92 -2.98
N ARG A 94 -11.44 -2.35 -2.59
CA ARG A 94 -12.31 -2.95 -1.59
C ARG A 94 -12.85 -4.32 -2.01
N THR A 95 -13.25 -4.47 -3.27
CA THR A 95 -13.76 -5.75 -3.79
C THR A 95 -12.70 -6.84 -3.83
N ALA A 96 -11.47 -6.48 -4.16
CA ALA A 96 -10.35 -7.42 -4.19
C ALA A 96 -10.02 -7.96 -2.78
N VAL A 97 -10.05 -7.10 -1.76
CA VAL A 97 -9.82 -7.52 -0.35
C VAL A 97 -10.90 -8.47 0.18
N THR A 98 -12.14 -8.34 -0.28
CA THR A 98 -13.24 -9.21 0.19
C THR A 98 -13.24 -10.59 -0.49
N SER A 99 -12.44 -10.75 -1.54
CA SER A 99 -12.37 -11.98 -2.35
C SER A 99 -11.14 -12.84 -2.04
N ALA A 100 -10.27 -12.37 -1.13
CA ALA A 100 -9.08 -13.05 -0.63
C ALA A 100 -9.37 -13.68 0.74
#